data_AF-A0A1E3QS19-F1
#
_entry.id   AF-A0A1E3QS19-F1
#
_cell.length_a   1.000
_cell.length_b   1.000
_cell.length_c   1.000
_cell.angle_alpha   90.00
_cell.angle_beta   90.00
_cell.angle_gamma   90.00
#
_symmetry.space_group_name_H-M   'P 1'
#
loop_
_entity.id
_entity.type
_entity.pdbx_description
1 polymer ?
#
loop_
_entity_poly.entity_id
_entity_poly.type
_entity_poly.pdbx_seq_one_letter_code
_entity_poly.pdbx_strand_id
1 'polypeptide(L)'
;MGVILPGSESPADRTSKGKTRFYVRPSFGLTLFGPFVPASDCLPGLYGLTAFQLVSALGMFYAGRRIRFRQGFRFKLLKYATYATGTYLVFQSGLEIARLSLPHDPYFDDARRARLEAEARGERPSWWFGPLNWKPIPYKQYSAEMDRWITNAETSNGIGEHLEAVQASRNHTFTKMYAGIRELNKKKAAELLATDEYRNVTEETKSTRVKNLNLNNTYVRANIELGKVEINNEADFLLVWGQLEPWENFALETDISLRFIPQRTIHRPEDIVFLDPAPPVDEESEFVDSQYPEDSE
;
A
#
# COMPACT_ATOMS: atom_id res chain seq x y z
N MET A 1 12.69 22.16 29.84
CA MET A 1 11.48 21.32 29.99
C MET A 1 11.77 20.00 29.30
N GLY A 2 11.96 18.93 30.08
CA GLY A 2 12.37 17.62 29.55
C GLY A 2 11.18 16.83 29.04
N VAL A 3 11.26 16.36 27.81
CA VAL A 3 10.30 15.45 27.19
C VAL A 3 10.65 14.02 27.64
N ILE A 4 9.71 13.36 28.28
CA ILE A 4 9.79 11.95 28.68
C ILE A 4 9.51 11.13 27.42
N LEU A 5 10.54 10.45 26.90
CA LEU A 5 10.39 9.42 25.86
C LEU A 5 9.88 8.12 26.51
N PRO A 6 8.96 7.39 25.88
CA PRO A 6 8.59 6.05 26.33
C PRO A 6 9.71 5.05 26.01
N GLY A 7 10.36 4.56 27.06
CA GLY A 7 10.76 3.16 27.23
C GLY A 7 11.69 2.53 26.19
N SER A 8 13.01 2.70 26.37
CA SER A 8 13.96 1.65 26.01
C SER A 8 13.79 0.49 27.00
N GLU A 9 13.07 -0.56 26.62
CA GLU A 9 12.99 -1.77 27.43
C GLU A 9 14.37 -2.44 27.50
N SER A 10 14.87 -2.57 28.73
CA SER A 10 16.11 -3.26 29.06
C SER A 10 15.99 -4.75 28.69
N PRO A 11 17.03 -5.39 28.12
CA PRO A 11 16.99 -6.80 27.70
C PRO A 11 16.88 -7.80 28.86
N ALA A 12 16.75 -7.34 30.11
CA ALA A 12 16.72 -8.14 31.33
C ALA A 12 15.31 -8.60 31.76
N ASP A 13 14.22 -8.17 31.12
CA ASP A 13 12.84 -8.60 31.48
C ASP A 13 12.27 -9.70 30.55
N ARG A 14 13.11 -10.66 30.14
CA ARG A 14 12.67 -11.80 29.30
C ARG A 14 12.09 -12.98 30.09
N THR A 15 11.98 -12.89 31.42
CA THR A 15 11.58 -14.03 32.29
C THR A 15 10.28 -13.82 33.06
N SER A 16 9.64 -12.66 32.94
CA SER A 16 8.24 -12.51 33.29
C SER A 16 7.42 -13.33 32.29
N LYS A 17 7.12 -14.59 32.61
CA LYS A 17 6.15 -15.44 31.90
C LYS A 17 4.75 -14.81 32.04
N GLY A 18 4.54 -13.68 31.39
CA GLY A 18 3.26 -13.04 31.23
C GLY A 18 2.35 -14.03 30.50
N LYS A 19 1.22 -14.38 31.13
CA LYS A 19 0.22 -15.27 30.52
C LYS A 19 -0.17 -14.69 29.16
N THR A 20 0.21 -15.36 28.07
CA THR A 20 -0.21 -15.01 26.71
C THR A 20 -1.73 -15.11 26.65
N ARG A 21 -2.40 -13.97 26.49
CA ARG A 21 -3.86 -13.92 26.34
C ARG A 21 -4.20 -14.07 24.87
N PHE A 22 -4.92 -15.14 24.54
CA PHE A 22 -5.43 -15.36 23.19
C PHE A 22 -6.74 -14.59 23.02
N TYR A 23 -6.79 -13.67 22.06
CA TYR A 23 -7.99 -12.91 21.72
C TYR A 23 -8.68 -13.53 20.50
N VAL A 24 -10.02 -13.55 20.53
CA VAL A 24 -10.84 -14.04 19.42
C VAL A 24 -10.65 -13.12 18.21
N ARG A 25 -10.45 -13.70 17.02
CA ARG A 25 -10.26 -12.93 15.79
C ARG A 25 -11.59 -12.37 15.28
N PRO A 26 -11.59 -11.12 14.77
CA PRO A 26 -12.81 -10.48 14.32
C PRO A 26 -13.28 -11.15 13.02
N SER A 27 -14.56 -11.48 12.97
CA SER A 27 -15.25 -11.96 11.78
C SER A 27 -16.72 -11.54 11.83
N PHE A 28 -17.35 -11.44 10.67
CA PHE A 28 -18.79 -11.21 10.58
C PHE A 28 -19.54 -12.52 10.45
N GLY A 29 -19.01 -13.44 9.63
CA GLY A 29 -19.65 -14.70 9.28
C GLY A 29 -19.14 -15.93 10.02
N LEU A 30 -17.95 -15.88 10.60
CA LEU A 30 -17.24 -17.08 11.08
C LEU A 30 -17.37 -17.29 12.59
N THR A 31 -18.42 -16.74 13.19
CA THR A 31 -18.68 -16.81 14.64
C THR A 31 -18.77 -18.25 15.17
N LEU A 32 -19.19 -19.21 14.35
CA LEU A 32 -19.24 -20.63 14.71
C LEU A 32 -17.85 -21.22 14.99
N PHE A 33 -16.81 -20.71 14.31
CA PHE A 33 -15.44 -21.20 14.48
C PHE A 33 -14.68 -20.51 15.61
N GLY A 34 -15.22 -19.40 16.15
CA GLY A 34 -14.72 -18.70 17.33
C GLY A 34 -13.19 -18.51 17.34
N PRO A 35 -12.44 -19.20 18.23
CA PRO A 35 -11.00 -19.05 18.34
C PRO A 35 -10.20 -19.62 17.15
N PHE A 36 -10.80 -20.44 16.28
CA PHE A 36 -10.11 -21.04 15.13
C PHE A 36 -10.11 -20.14 13.88
N VAL A 37 -10.79 -19.00 13.94
CA VAL A 37 -10.82 -18.04 12.85
C VAL A 37 -9.40 -17.51 12.61
N PRO A 38 -8.89 -17.57 11.36
CA PRO A 38 -7.58 -17.02 11.04
C PRO A 38 -7.54 -15.50 11.26
N ALA A 39 -6.33 -14.96 11.39
CA ALA A 39 -6.14 -13.51 11.38
C ALA A 39 -6.64 -12.93 10.05
N SER A 40 -7.17 -11.71 10.10
CA SER A 40 -7.80 -11.08 8.94
C SER A 40 -6.83 -10.82 7.78
N ASP A 41 -5.53 -10.74 8.06
CA ASP A 41 -4.47 -10.66 7.04
C ASP A 41 -4.15 -11.99 6.33
N CYS A 42 -4.63 -13.12 6.85
CA CYS A 42 -4.48 -14.45 6.25
C CYS A 42 -5.64 -14.76 5.30
N LEU A 43 -5.66 -14.08 4.14
CA LEU A 43 -6.73 -14.23 3.13
C LEU A 43 -6.98 -15.69 2.71
N PRO A 44 -5.96 -16.52 2.40
CA PRO A 44 -6.20 -17.91 2.01
C PRO A 44 -6.91 -18.72 3.10
N GLY A 45 -6.56 -18.47 4.37
CA GLY A 45 -7.22 -19.10 5.51
C GLY A 45 -8.68 -18.66 5.63
N LEU A 46 -8.95 -17.36 5.47
CA LEU A 46 -10.31 -16.81 5.58
C LEU A 46 -11.21 -17.30 4.44
N TYR A 47 -10.72 -17.30 3.19
CA TYR A 47 -11.42 -17.88 2.04
C TYR A 47 -11.63 -19.38 2.22
N GLY A 48 -10.62 -20.12 2.67
CA GLY A 48 -10.71 -21.55 2.91
C GLY A 48 -11.77 -21.91 3.96
N LEU A 49 -11.79 -21.18 5.09
CA LEU A 49 -12.76 -21.41 6.16
C LEU A 49 -14.18 -21.01 5.74
N THR A 50 -14.32 -19.92 4.98
CA THR A 50 -15.60 -19.46 4.42
C THR A 50 -16.14 -20.46 3.39
N ALA A 51 -15.28 -20.98 2.51
CA ALA A 51 -15.64 -22.03 1.56
C ALA A 51 -16.04 -23.33 2.29
N PHE A 52 -15.31 -23.70 3.33
CA PHE A 52 -15.67 -24.86 4.16
C PHE A 52 -17.04 -24.68 4.84
N GLN A 53 -17.33 -23.49 5.36
CA GLN A 53 -18.64 -23.17 5.94
C GLN A 53 -19.76 -23.27 4.89
N LEU A 54 -19.52 -22.75 3.69
CA LEU A 54 -20.48 -22.78 2.58
C LEU A 54 -20.74 -24.21 2.10
N VAL A 55 -19.68 -25.01 1.92
CA VAL A 55 -19.80 -26.44 1.54
C VAL A 55 -20.54 -27.22 2.62
N SER A 56 -20.25 -26.96 3.90
CA SER A 56 -20.96 -27.57 5.03
C SER A 56 -22.45 -27.21 4.99
N ALA A 57 -22.79 -25.95 4.71
CA ALA A 57 -24.17 -25.50 4.56
C ALA A 57 -24.91 -26.23 3.42
N LEU A 58 -24.26 -26.38 2.26
CA LEU A 58 -24.78 -27.16 1.13
C LEU A 58 -24.94 -28.65 1.50
N GLY A 59 -23.99 -29.19 2.26
CA GLY A 59 -24.06 -30.53 2.85
C GLY A 59 -25.28 -30.71 3.75
N MET A 60 -25.64 -29.70 4.55
CA MET A 60 -26.86 -29.73 5.36
C MET A 60 -28.13 -29.73 4.50
N PHE A 61 -28.20 -28.93 3.43
CA PHE A 61 -29.33 -28.99 2.50
C PHE A 61 -29.44 -30.36 1.83
N TYR A 62 -28.30 -30.96 1.46
CA TYR A 62 -28.26 -32.29 0.89
C TYR A 62 -28.71 -33.37 1.88
N ALA A 63 -28.24 -33.31 3.13
CA ALA A 63 -28.65 -34.21 4.20
C ALA A 63 -30.16 -34.07 4.48
N GLY A 64 -30.68 -32.84 4.57
CA GLY A 64 -32.10 -32.56 4.77
C GLY A 64 -33.01 -33.15 3.69
N ARG A 65 -32.54 -33.22 2.43
CA ARG A 65 -33.23 -33.90 1.33
C ARG A 65 -33.22 -35.43 1.48
N ARG A 66 -32.13 -36.00 2.02
CA ARG A 66 -31.97 -37.45 2.22
C ARG A 66 -32.70 -38.01 3.45
N ILE A 67 -33.10 -37.17 4.41
CA ILE A 67 -33.94 -37.60 5.54
C ILE A 67 -35.32 -38.04 4.98
N ARG A 68 -35.46 -39.35 4.72
CA ARG A 68 -36.69 -39.97 4.25
C ARG A 68 -37.77 -39.92 5.33
N PHE A 69 -39.02 -39.81 4.90
CA PHE A 69 -40.23 -39.73 5.72
C PHE A 69 -40.41 -40.94 6.65
N ARG A 70 -39.70 -40.99 7.77
CA ARG A 70 -40.22 -41.65 8.96
C ARG A 70 -41.22 -40.68 9.60
N GLN A 71 -42.47 -41.10 9.76
CA GLN A 71 -43.60 -40.22 10.10
C GLN A 71 -43.57 -39.56 11.50
N GLY A 72 -42.47 -39.69 12.24
CA GLY A 72 -42.34 -39.06 13.55
C GLY A 72 -42.13 -37.55 13.47
N PHE A 73 -42.83 -36.80 14.32
CA PHE A 73 -42.64 -35.34 14.50
C PHE A 73 -41.17 -34.95 14.71
N ARG A 74 -40.39 -35.77 15.45
CA ARG A 74 -38.96 -35.57 15.69
C ARG A 74 -38.14 -35.50 14.38
N PHE A 75 -38.46 -36.32 13.39
CA PHE A 75 -37.76 -36.31 12.10
C PHE A 75 -38.14 -35.10 11.24
N LYS A 76 -39.40 -34.65 11.32
CA LYS A 76 -39.83 -33.39 10.69
C LYS A 76 -39.08 -32.20 11.31
N LEU A 77 -39.04 -32.11 12.65
CA LEU A 77 -38.33 -31.06 13.36
C LEU A 77 -36.83 -31.06 13.03
N LEU A 78 -36.18 -32.23 13.04
CA LEU A 78 -34.77 -32.36 12.67
C LEU A 78 -34.51 -31.90 11.22
N LYS A 79 -35.40 -32.25 10.28
CA LYS A 79 -35.30 -31.80 8.88
C LYS A 79 -35.38 -30.27 8.77
N TYR A 80 -36.34 -29.65 9.44
CA TYR A 80 -36.45 -28.17 9.46
C TYR A 80 -35.24 -27.52 10.15
N ALA A 81 -34.78 -28.06 11.27
CA ALA A 81 -33.59 -27.58 11.96
C ALA A 81 -32.34 -27.67 11.07
N THR A 82 -32.20 -28.75 10.30
CA THR A 82 -31.09 -28.92 9.34
C THR A 82 -31.14 -27.85 8.25
N TYR A 83 -32.31 -27.58 7.69
CA TYR A 83 -32.46 -26.51 6.69
C TYR A 83 -32.25 -25.12 7.28
N ALA A 84 -32.79 -24.84 8.47
CA ALA A 84 -32.58 -23.56 9.13
C ALA A 84 -31.09 -23.32 9.43
N THR A 85 -30.38 -24.35 9.89
CA THR A 85 -28.93 -24.26 10.12
C THR A 85 -28.17 -24.07 8.82
N GLY A 86 -28.53 -24.79 7.75
CA GLY A 86 -27.96 -24.59 6.42
C GLY A 86 -28.16 -23.16 5.90
N THR A 87 -29.37 -22.61 6.02
CA THR A 87 -29.67 -21.22 5.63
C THR A 87 -28.85 -20.22 6.44
N TYR A 88 -28.76 -20.41 7.76
CA TYR A 88 -27.94 -19.58 8.63
C TYR A 88 -26.46 -19.58 8.20
N LEU A 89 -25.88 -20.75 7.91
CA LEU A 89 -24.48 -20.85 7.47
C LEU A 89 -24.24 -20.22 6.09
N VAL A 90 -25.18 -20.34 5.14
CA VAL A 90 -25.08 -19.63 3.85
C VAL A 90 -25.09 -18.13 4.06
N PHE A 91 -26.03 -17.62 4.86
CA PHE A 91 -26.12 -16.20 5.15
C PHE A 91 -24.84 -15.66 5.78
N GLN A 92 -24.32 -16.36 6.80
CA GLN A 92 -23.07 -15.99 7.45
C GLN A 92 -21.87 -16.04 6.50
N SER A 93 -21.79 -17.06 5.63
CA SER A 93 -20.74 -17.13 4.61
C SER A 93 -20.84 -15.95 3.62
N GLY A 94 -22.06 -15.54 3.28
CA GLY A 94 -22.31 -14.35 2.45
C GLY A 94 -21.83 -13.06 3.08
N LEU A 95 -22.01 -12.87 4.39
CA LEU A 95 -21.48 -11.70 5.11
C LEU A 95 -19.95 -11.64 5.08
N GLU A 96 -19.27 -12.79 5.24
CA GLU A 96 -17.80 -12.82 5.18
C GLU A 96 -17.29 -12.60 3.75
N ILE A 97 -17.96 -13.14 2.73
CA ILE A 97 -17.64 -12.86 1.31
C ILE A 97 -17.83 -11.37 1.02
N ALA A 98 -18.93 -10.77 1.48
CA ALA A 98 -19.22 -9.35 1.27
C ALA A 98 -18.13 -8.48 1.90
N ARG A 99 -17.70 -8.79 3.14
CA ARG A 99 -16.57 -8.15 3.80
C ARG A 99 -15.28 -8.31 2.99
N LEU A 100 -14.94 -9.52 2.56
CA LEU A 100 -13.73 -9.81 1.78
C LEU A 100 -13.74 -9.17 0.39
N SER A 101 -14.91 -8.78 -0.11
CA SER A 101 -15.06 -8.09 -1.40
C SER A 101 -14.90 -6.58 -1.27
N LEU A 102 -14.78 -6.04 -0.05
CA LEU A 102 -14.56 -4.62 0.17
C LEU A 102 -13.14 -4.24 -0.30
N PRO A 103 -12.98 -3.09 -0.96
CA PRO A 103 -11.65 -2.59 -1.35
C PRO A 103 -10.74 -2.29 -0.16
N HIS A 104 -11.34 -1.96 0.98
CA HIS A 104 -10.64 -1.66 2.23
C HIS A 104 -11.32 -2.38 3.38
N ASP A 105 -10.54 -3.10 4.18
CA ASP A 105 -10.97 -3.79 5.39
C ASP A 105 -10.08 -3.34 6.57
N PRO A 106 -10.59 -2.51 7.48
CA PRO A 106 -9.84 -2.06 8.67
C PRO A 106 -9.31 -3.19 9.54
N TYR A 107 -10.00 -4.34 9.62
CA TYR A 107 -9.49 -5.48 10.37
C TYR A 107 -8.29 -6.14 9.67
N PHE A 108 -8.24 -6.13 8.33
CA PHE A 108 -7.09 -6.61 7.57
C PHE A 108 -5.86 -5.74 7.86
N ASP A 109 -6.04 -4.42 7.81
CA ASP A 109 -4.95 -3.47 8.06
C ASP A 109 -4.47 -3.52 9.51
N ASP A 110 -5.37 -3.61 10.49
CA ASP A 110 -5.03 -3.78 11.91
C ASP A 110 -4.23 -5.08 12.14
N ALA A 111 -4.69 -6.21 11.59
CA ALA A 111 -3.99 -7.48 11.71
C ALA A 111 -2.59 -7.44 11.09
N ARG A 112 -2.46 -6.81 9.92
CA ARG A 112 -1.19 -6.65 9.21
C ARG A 112 -0.23 -5.76 9.98
N ARG A 113 -0.69 -4.62 10.51
CA ARG A 113 0.12 -3.73 11.37
C ARG A 113 0.62 -4.49 12.60
N ALA A 114 -0.26 -5.20 13.30
CA ALA A 114 0.12 -5.98 14.46
C ALA A 114 1.16 -7.06 14.15
N ARG A 115 1.09 -7.68 12.96
CA ARG A 115 2.10 -8.65 12.49
C ARG A 115 3.47 -7.99 12.31
N LEU A 116 3.51 -6.86 11.61
CA LEU A 116 4.75 -6.11 11.39
C LEU A 116 5.36 -5.61 12.71
N GLU A 117 4.54 -5.14 13.65
CA GLU A 117 4.98 -4.74 14.99
C GLU A 117 5.53 -5.91 15.82
N ALA A 118 4.97 -7.11 15.66
CA ALA A 118 5.50 -8.31 16.30
C ALA A 118 6.85 -8.72 15.69
N GLU A 119 6.98 -8.69 14.36
CA GLU A 119 8.23 -8.97 13.65
C GLU A 119 9.33 -7.97 14.01
N ALA A 120 9.00 -6.68 14.12
CA ALA A 120 9.92 -5.62 14.55
C ALA A 120 10.43 -5.85 15.99
N ARG A 121 9.61 -6.44 16.87
CA ARG A 121 10.01 -6.86 18.22
C ARG A 121 10.80 -8.17 18.24
N GLY A 122 11.04 -8.80 17.09
CA GLY A 122 11.69 -10.10 16.96
C GLY A 122 10.80 -11.28 17.37
N GLU A 123 9.49 -11.07 17.53
CA GLU A 123 8.53 -12.16 17.71
C GLU A 123 8.27 -12.84 16.36
N ARG A 124 7.89 -14.14 16.40
CA ARG A 124 7.52 -14.90 15.20
C ARG A 124 6.00 -15.10 15.19
N PRO A 125 5.23 -14.21 14.55
CA PRO A 125 3.79 -14.37 14.47
C PRO A 125 3.43 -15.64 13.70
N SER A 126 2.36 -16.30 14.12
CA SER A 126 1.89 -17.49 13.41
C SER A 126 1.29 -17.08 12.07
N TRP A 127 1.49 -17.89 11.03
CA TRP A 127 0.92 -17.61 9.73
C TRP A 127 -0.63 -17.56 9.75
N TRP A 128 -1.26 -18.45 10.53
CA TRP A 128 -2.72 -18.56 10.63
C TRP A 128 -3.33 -17.54 11.59
N PHE A 129 -2.82 -17.39 12.81
CA PHE A 129 -3.43 -16.54 13.84
C PHE A 129 -2.77 -15.17 13.98
N GLY A 130 -1.66 -14.90 13.28
CA GLY A 130 -0.86 -13.70 13.52
C GLY A 130 -0.20 -13.71 14.91
N PRO A 131 0.06 -12.52 15.50
CA PRO A 131 0.59 -12.39 16.86
C PRO A 131 -0.43 -12.84 17.91
N LEU A 132 -0.01 -13.70 18.85
CA LEU A 132 -0.91 -14.30 19.85
C LEU A 132 -1.48 -13.28 20.84
N ASN A 133 -0.71 -12.24 21.16
CA ASN A 133 -1.02 -11.18 22.11
C ASN A 133 -1.76 -9.98 21.48
N TRP A 134 -2.02 -10.00 20.15
CA TRP A 134 -2.73 -8.93 19.48
C TRP A 134 -4.23 -8.96 19.83
N LYS A 135 -4.73 -7.80 20.26
CA LYS A 135 -6.15 -7.55 20.52
C LYS A 135 -6.72 -6.81 19.31
N PRO A 136 -7.72 -7.37 18.61
CA PRO A 136 -8.31 -6.71 17.46
C PRO A 136 -9.07 -5.46 17.85
N ILE A 137 -9.14 -4.49 16.93
CA ILE A 137 -10.01 -3.33 17.08
C ILE A 137 -11.47 -3.74 17.36
N PRO A 138 -12.21 -3.03 18.23
CA PRO A 138 -13.62 -3.28 18.46
C PRO A 138 -14.46 -2.84 17.25
N TYR A 139 -15.61 -3.50 17.05
CA TYR A 139 -16.52 -3.21 15.93
C TYR A 139 -16.89 -1.73 15.77
N LYS A 140 -17.05 -0.99 16.87
CA LYS A 140 -17.36 0.44 16.83
C LYS A 140 -16.24 1.28 16.18
N GLN A 141 -14.98 0.87 16.37
CA GLN A 141 -13.85 1.53 15.71
C GLN A 141 -13.79 1.11 14.25
N TYR A 142 -13.98 -0.18 13.97
CA TYR A 142 -14.09 -0.69 12.59
C TYR A 142 -15.14 0.09 11.78
N SER A 143 -16.35 0.28 12.32
CA SER A 143 -17.42 0.99 11.61
C SER A 143 -17.06 2.45 11.37
N ALA A 144 -16.44 3.12 12.35
CA ALA A 144 -16.01 4.50 12.20
C ALA A 144 -14.90 4.67 11.15
N GLU A 145 -13.96 3.72 11.06
CA GLU A 145 -12.92 3.73 10.03
C GLU A 145 -13.51 3.45 8.64
N MET A 146 -14.46 2.52 8.54
CA MET A 146 -15.20 2.29 7.30
C MET A 146 -15.99 3.53 6.87
N ASP A 147 -16.72 4.17 7.78
CA ASP A 147 -17.49 5.40 7.48
C ASP A 147 -16.57 6.53 7.01
N ARG A 148 -15.40 6.67 7.66
CA ARG A 148 -14.36 7.63 7.25
C ARG A 148 -13.83 7.30 5.86
N TRP A 149 -13.53 6.03 5.58
CA TRP A 149 -13.07 5.60 4.27
C TRP A 149 -14.13 5.84 3.18
N ILE A 150 -15.39 5.51 3.43
CA ILE A 150 -16.51 5.77 2.51
C ILE A 150 -16.65 7.27 2.26
N THR A 151 -16.68 8.09 3.31
CA THR A 151 -16.79 9.55 3.19
C THR A 151 -15.62 10.13 2.39
N ASN A 152 -14.40 9.64 2.63
CA ASN A 152 -13.22 10.06 1.88
C ASN A 152 -13.27 9.61 0.43
N ALA A 153 -13.73 8.38 0.16
CA ALA A 153 -13.88 7.83 -1.18
C ALA A 153 -14.97 8.57 -1.98
N GLU A 154 -16.09 8.89 -1.35
CA GLU A 154 -17.16 9.73 -1.91
C GLU A 154 -16.66 11.15 -2.16
N THR A 155 -15.90 11.71 -1.22
CA THR A 155 -15.30 13.03 -1.39
C THR A 155 -14.27 13.02 -2.52
N SER A 156 -13.43 12.00 -2.65
CA SER A 156 -12.45 11.89 -3.74
C SER A 156 -13.11 11.64 -5.09
N ASN A 157 -14.19 10.86 -5.13
CA ASN A 157 -14.94 10.59 -6.36
C ASN A 157 -15.81 11.77 -6.78
N GLY A 158 -16.44 12.46 -5.83
CA GLY A 158 -17.19 13.70 -6.07
C GLY A 158 -16.26 14.87 -6.42
N ILE A 159 -15.07 14.94 -5.82
CA ILE A 159 -13.99 15.78 -6.32
C ILE A 159 -13.63 15.33 -7.73
N GLY A 160 -13.47 14.04 -8.02
CA GLY A 160 -13.17 13.51 -9.37
C GLY A 160 -14.17 13.95 -10.43
N GLU A 161 -15.47 13.76 -10.22
CA GLU A 161 -16.53 14.18 -11.15
C GLU A 161 -16.60 15.71 -11.28
N HIS A 162 -16.49 16.44 -10.17
CA HIS A 162 -16.46 17.89 -10.21
C HIS A 162 -15.15 18.41 -10.82
N LEU A 163 -14.04 17.69 -10.70
CA LEU A 163 -12.74 18.00 -11.29
C LEU A 163 -12.73 17.61 -12.76
N GLU A 164 -13.47 16.61 -13.23
CA GLU A 164 -13.65 16.28 -14.65
C GLU A 164 -14.57 17.29 -15.34
N ALA A 165 -15.71 17.64 -14.73
CA ALA A 165 -16.60 18.68 -15.23
C ALA A 165 -15.91 20.06 -15.21
N VAL A 166 -15.17 20.36 -14.14
CA VAL A 166 -14.31 21.53 -14.07
C VAL A 166 -13.19 21.41 -15.09
N GLN A 167 -12.44 20.31 -15.21
CA GLN A 167 -11.36 20.15 -16.20
C GLN A 167 -11.85 20.25 -17.63
N ALA A 168 -13.04 19.78 -17.98
CA ALA A 168 -13.61 19.99 -19.32
C ALA A 168 -13.82 21.48 -19.62
N SER A 169 -14.33 22.25 -18.64
CA SER A 169 -14.45 23.71 -18.71
C SER A 169 -13.10 24.44 -18.59
N ARG A 170 -12.18 23.89 -17.80
CA ARG A 170 -10.84 24.43 -17.51
C ARG A 170 -9.87 24.10 -18.63
N ASN A 171 -10.04 23.07 -19.46
CA ASN A 171 -9.12 22.73 -20.54
C ASN A 171 -9.07 23.84 -21.59
N HIS A 172 -10.20 24.49 -21.88
CA HIS A 172 -10.22 25.66 -22.76
C HIS A 172 -9.60 26.91 -22.09
N THR A 173 -9.86 27.13 -20.80
CA THR A 173 -9.33 28.27 -20.04
C THR A 173 -7.84 28.12 -19.71
N PHE A 174 -7.40 26.92 -19.38
CA PHE A 174 -6.01 26.55 -19.14
C PHE A 174 -5.20 26.61 -20.41
N THR A 175 -5.71 26.13 -21.55
CA THR A 175 -4.97 26.28 -22.82
C THR A 175 -4.69 27.75 -23.12
N LYS A 176 -5.66 28.63 -22.87
CA LYS A 176 -5.48 30.09 -22.99
C LYS A 176 -4.50 30.64 -21.94
N MET A 177 -4.59 30.20 -20.70
CA MET A 177 -3.68 30.62 -19.63
C MET A 177 -2.24 30.15 -19.88
N TYR A 178 -2.05 28.91 -20.34
CA TYR A 178 -0.76 28.36 -20.75
C TYR A 178 -0.18 29.09 -21.94
N ALA A 179 -0.99 29.44 -22.94
CA ALA A 179 -0.55 30.28 -24.04
C ALA A 179 -0.05 31.64 -23.53
N GLY A 180 -0.81 32.28 -22.64
CA GLY A 180 -0.43 33.56 -22.02
C GLY A 180 0.85 33.48 -21.18
N ILE A 181 0.96 32.47 -20.30
CA ILE A 181 2.18 32.25 -19.49
C ILE A 181 3.37 31.95 -20.39
N ARG A 182 3.19 31.17 -21.45
CA ARG A 182 4.26 30.86 -22.41
C ARG A 182 4.71 32.10 -23.18
N GLU A 183 3.80 32.97 -23.58
CA GLU A 183 4.13 34.25 -24.21
C GLU A 183 4.84 35.20 -23.24
N LEU A 184 4.35 35.30 -22.00
CA LEU A 184 5.00 36.10 -20.95
C LEU A 184 6.41 35.59 -20.64
N ASN A 185 6.58 34.27 -20.56
CA ASN A 185 7.89 33.66 -20.33
C ASN A 185 8.81 33.85 -21.53
N LYS A 186 8.31 33.76 -22.77
CA LYS A 186 9.10 34.09 -23.97
C LYS A 186 9.53 35.56 -23.96
N LYS A 187 8.62 36.47 -23.59
CA LYS A 187 8.91 37.91 -23.50
C LYS A 187 9.94 38.21 -22.40
N LYS A 188 9.75 37.65 -21.20
CA LYS A 188 10.71 37.78 -20.10
C LYS A 188 12.05 37.14 -20.42
N ALA A 189 12.07 35.97 -21.06
CA ALA A 189 13.32 35.34 -21.50
C ALA A 189 14.04 36.22 -22.53
N ALA A 190 13.32 36.79 -23.51
CA ALA A 190 13.90 37.71 -24.47
C ALA A 190 14.41 39.00 -23.81
N GLU A 191 13.69 39.53 -22.81
CA GLU A 191 14.09 40.71 -22.03
C GLU A 191 15.33 40.44 -21.16
N LEU A 192 15.36 39.29 -20.48
CA LEU A 192 16.52 38.86 -19.69
C LEU A 192 17.74 38.65 -20.59
N LEU A 193 17.57 38.01 -21.76
CA LEU A 193 18.64 37.82 -22.75
C LEU A 193 19.08 39.13 -23.43
N ALA A 194 18.19 40.13 -23.52
CA ALA A 194 18.53 41.46 -24.02
C ALA A 194 19.28 42.29 -22.96
N THR A 195 19.12 41.98 -21.68
CA THR A 195 19.88 42.57 -20.59
C THR A 195 21.30 41.99 -20.61
N ASP A 196 22.32 42.85 -20.61
CA ASP A 196 23.74 42.43 -20.68
C ASP A 196 24.14 41.46 -19.56
N GLU A 197 23.37 41.40 -18.47
CA GLU A 197 23.56 40.50 -17.34
C GLU A 197 23.38 39.01 -17.69
N TYR A 198 22.52 38.63 -18.64
CA TYR A 198 22.28 37.22 -18.99
C TYR A 198 22.72 36.85 -20.41
N ARG A 199 23.14 37.83 -21.21
CA ARG A 199 23.57 37.64 -22.60
C ARG A 199 24.82 36.75 -22.77
N ASN A 200 25.72 36.78 -21.78
CA ASN A 200 27.02 36.10 -21.83
C ASN A 200 27.08 34.82 -20.96
N VAL A 201 25.93 34.23 -20.59
CA VAL A 201 25.90 33.03 -19.74
C VAL A 201 26.19 31.79 -20.57
N THR A 202 27.45 31.35 -20.57
CA THR A 202 27.88 30.02 -21.03
C THR A 202 27.85 29.02 -19.87
N GLU A 203 27.78 27.71 -20.19
CA GLU A 203 27.81 26.63 -19.18
C GLU A 203 29.00 26.77 -18.20
N GLU A 204 30.16 27.23 -18.71
CA GLU A 204 31.38 27.43 -17.93
C GLU A 204 31.24 28.52 -16.85
N THR A 205 30.39 29.54 -17.10
CA THR A 205 30.24 30.71 -16.22
C THR A 205 29.15 30.51 -15.15
N LYS A 206 28.30 29.48 -15.29
CA LYS A 206 27.20 29.20 -14.34
C LYS A 206 27.71 28.86 -12.94
N SER A 207 28.76 28.04 -12.85
CA SER A 207 29.30 27.56 -11.56
C SER A 207 29.81 28.70 -10.67
N THR A 208 30.41 29.73 -11.27
CA THR A 208 30.94 30.91 -10.58
C THR A 208 29.81 31.82 -10.07
N ARG A 209 28.67 31.86 -10.76
CA ARG A 209 27.48 32.64 -10.32
C ARG A 209 26.71 31.98 -9.19
N VAL A 210 26.56 30.65 -9.20
CA VAL A 210 25.88 29.92 -8.12
C VAL A 210 26.58 30.13 -6.78
N LYS A 211 27.92 30.25 -6.79
CA LYS A 211 28.72 30.56 -5.59
C LYS A 211 28.47 31.96 -5.00
N ASN A 212 27.94 32.89 -5.79
CA ASN A 212 27.66 34.27 -5.38
C ASN A 212 26.18 34.51 -5.03
N LEU A 213 25.34 33.47 -5.01
CA LEU A 213 23.99 33.58 -4.49
C LEU A 213 24.08 33.75 -2.97
N ASN A 214 23.80 34.96 -2.48
CA ASN A 214 23.53 35.19 -1.07
C ASN A 214 22.29 34.38 -0.68
N LEU A 215 22.51 33.16 -0.18
CA LEU A 215 21.48 32.38 0.52
C LEU A 215 20.84 33.29 1.55
N ASN A 216 19.52 33.33 1.55
CA ASN A 216 18.79 34.21 2.44
C ASN A 216 19.02 33.77 3.89
N ASN A 217 19.89 34.48 4.62
CA ASN A 217 20.21 34.20 6.03
C ASN A 217 19.00 34.32 6.97
N THR A 218 17.84 34.79 6.50
CA THR A 218 16.59 34.81 7.25
C THR A 218 15.70 33.58 7.03
N TYR A 219 16.14 32.59 6.24
CA TYR A 219 15.44 31.31 6.13
C TYR A 219 15.63 30.49 7.42
N VAL A 220 14.77 30.75 8.40
CA VAL A 220 14.73 30.02 9.68
C VAL A 220 13.86 28.78 9.49
N ARG A 221 14.44 27.69 9.01
CA ARG A 221 13.80 26.37 9.09
C ARG A 221 14.67 25.43 9.91
N ALA A 222 14.03 24.61 10.74
CA ALA A 222 14.70 23.45 11.31
C ALA A 222 15.05 22.51 10.15
N ASN A 223 16.31 22.11 10.02
CA ASN A 223 16.65 21.01 9.14
C ASN A 223 15.74 19.81 9.50
N ILE A 224 15.26 19.09 8.49
CA ILE A 224 14.62 17.80 8.71
C ILE A 224 15.74 16.86 9.17
N GLU A 225 16.03 16.91 10.46
CA GLU A 225 16.91 15.96 11.11
C GLU A 225 16.07 14.70 11.27
N LEU A 226 16.39 13.70 10.44
CA LEU A 226 16.11 12.33 10.85
C LEU A 226 16.70 12.24 12.25
N GLY A 227 15.86 11.93 13.25
CA GLY A 227 16.34 11.82 14.63
C GLY A 227 17.46 10.79 14.74
N LYS A 228 17.83 10.38 15.96
CA LYS A 228 18.82 9.30 16.17
C LYS A 228 18.30 7.90 15.76
N VAL A 229 17.52 7.81 14.68
CA VAL A 229 17.01 6.56 14.13
C VAL A 229 18.03 6.07 13.11
N GLU A 230 18.75 5.02 13.47
CA GLU A 230 19.60 4.29 12.54
C GLU A 230 18.70 3.53 11.55
N ILE A 231 18.76 3.90 10.27
CA ILE A 231 18.01 3.24 9.21
C ILE A 231 18.87 2.08 8.71
N ASN A 232 18.61 0.88 9.23
CA ASN A 232 19.36 -0.32 8.86
C ASN A 232 18.64 -1.13 7.78
N ASN A 233 17.30 -1.08 7.74
CA ASN A 233 16.48 -1.81 6.77
C ASN A 233 15.46 -0.91 6.05
N GLU A 234 14.94 -1.41 4.92
CA GLU A 234 13.88 -0.75 4.15
C GLU A 234 12.59 -0.56 4.96
N ALA A 235 12.28 -1.49 5.87
CA ALA A 235 11.15 -1.36 6.78
C ALA A 235 11.30 -0.16 7.73
N ASP A 236 12.51 0.07 8.24
CA ASP A 236 12.82 1.23 9.11
C ASP A 236 12.69 2.53 8.31
N PHE A 237 13.15 2.52 7.06
CA PHE A 237 12.98 3.65 6.15
C PHE A 237 11.50 3.96 5.93
N LEU A 238 10.67 2.96 5.60
CA LEU A 238 9.24 3.17 5.35
C LEU A 238 8.50 3.65 6.60
N LEU A 239 8.89 3.17 7.79
CA LEU A 239 8.32 3.62 9.06
C LEU A 239 8.63 5.11 9.31
N VAL A 240 9.91 5.49 9.17
CA VAL A 240 10.36 6.88 9.36
C VAL A 240 9.76 7.80 8.29
N TRP A 241 9.70 7.31 7.04
CA TRP A 241 9.13 8.05 5.92
C TRP A 241 7.63 8.28 6.08
N GLY A 242 6.89 7.27 6.56
CA GLY A 242 5.47 7.39 6.88
C GLY A 242 5.20 8.29 8.09
N GLN A 243 6.15 8.44 9.01
CA GLN A 243 6.01 9.35 10.15
C GLN A 243 6.33 10.81 9.81
N LEU A 244 7.28 11.05 8.89
CA LEU A 244 7.73 12.39 8.52
C LEU A 244 6.87 13.05 7.42
N GLU A 245 6.11 12.26 6.65
CA GLU A 245 5.23 12.70 5.55
C GLU A 245 5.80 13.93 4.78
N PRO A 246 7.03 13.83 4.25
CA PRO A 246 7.81 15.01 3.85
C PRO A 246 7.13 15.80 2.73
N TRP A 247 6.36 15.12 1.87
CA TRP A 247 5.63 15.74 0.77
C TRP A 247 4.39 16.50 1.22
N GLU A 248 3.70 16.03 2.27
CA GLU A 248 2.56 16.75 2.83
C GLU A 248 3.03 18.00 3.55
N ASN A 249 4.11 17.88 4.34
CA ASN A 249 4.75 19.02 4.99
C ASN A 249 5.26 20.04 3.96
N PHE A 250 5.86 19.59 2.86
CA PHE A 250 6.28 20.47 1.79
C PHE A 250 5.09 21.16 1.08
N ALA A 251 3.99 20.43 0.87
CA ALA A 251 2.77 20.98 0.27
C ALA A 251 2.03 21.96 1.20
N LEU A 252 2.14 21.81 2.52
CA LEU A 252 1.61 22.76 3.49
C LEU A 252 2.45 24.04 3.55
N GLU A 253 3.77 23.93 3.40
CA GLU A 253 4.69 25.07 3.49
C GLU A 253 4.79 25.88 2.21
N THR A 254 4.60 25.24 1.08
CA THR A 254 4.62 25.91 -0.22
C THR A 254 3.19 26.13 -0.67
N ASP A 255 2.82 27.37 -0.99
CA ASP A 255 1.58 27.70 -1.71
C ASP A 255 1.66 27.25 -3.19
N ILE A 256 2.48 26.23 -3.46
CA ILE A 256 2.87 25.70 -4.76
C ILE A 256 2.27 24.30 -4.84
N SER A 257 1.17 24.18 -5.58
CA SER A 257 0.70 22.86 -5.99
C SER A 257 1.71 22.25 -6.97
N LEU A 258 2.59 21.36 -6.49
CA LEU A 258 3.48 20.57 -7.33
C LEU A 258 2.67 19.51 -8.06
N ARG A 259 2.16 19.85 -9.25
CA ARG A 259 1.57 18.87 -10.16
C ARG A 259 2.69 18.30 -11.02
N PHE A 260 3.10 17.06 -10.74
CA PHE A 260 3.93 16.30 -11.67
C PHE A 260 3.12 16.05 -12.95
N ILE A 261 3.35 16.87 -13.96
CA ILE A 261 2.88 16.59 -15.31
C ILE A 261 3.97 15.70 -15.92
N PRO A 262 3.72 14.39 -16.13
CA PRO A 262 4.68 13.57 -16.84
C PRO A 262 4.95 14.24 -18.18
N GLN A 263 6.22 14.53 -18.46
CA GLN A 263 6.59 14.97 -19.78
C GLN A 263 6.30 13.80 -20.71
N ARG A 264 5.27 13.94 -21.54
CA ARG A 264 5.15 13.07 -22.71
C ARG A 264 6.27 13.50 -23.65
N THR A 265 7.42 12.86 -23.54
CA THR A 265 8.38 12.83 -24.64
C THR A 265 7.64 12.14 -25.77
N ILE A 266 7.08 12.93 -26.69
CA ILE A 266 6.57 12.40 -27.95
C ILE A 266 7.83 11.98 -28.71
N HIS A 267 8.25 10.73 -28.53
CA HIS A 267 9.20 10.12 -29.46
C HIS A 267 8.53 10.20 -30.82
N ARG A 268 9.13 10.95 -31.75
CA ARG A 268 8.72 10.83 -33.13
C ARG A 268 9.14 9.43 -33.59
N PRO A 269 8.36 8.76 -34.44
CA PRO A 269 8.69 7.42 -34.92
C PRO A 269 10.07 7.34 -35.61
N GLU A 270 10.60 8.48 -36.02
CA GLU A 270 11.91 8.70 -36.63
C GLU A 270 13.10 8.72 -35.63
N ASP A 271 12.83 8.79 -34.32
CA ASP A 271 13.87 8.72 -33.27
C ASP A 271 14.12 7.29 -32.75
N ILE A 272 13.37 6.30 -33.25
CA ILE A 272 13.59 4.88 -32.93
C ILE A 272 14.65 4.36 -33.90
N VAL A 273 15.93 4.52 -33.53
CA VAL A 273 17.02 3.78 -34.18
C VAL A 273 16.83 2.31 -33.80
N PHE A 274 16.27 1.53 -34.72
CA PHE A 274 16.34 0.08 -34.63
C PHE A 274 17.82 -0.29 -34.73
N LEU A 275 18.40 -0.74 -33.62
CA LEU A 275 19.64 -1.49 -33.68
C LEU A 275 19.37 -2.70 -34.58
N ASP A 276 20.01 -2.74 -35.74
CA ASP A 276 19.93 -3.88 -36.64
C ASP A 276 20.22 -5.15 -35.82
N PRO A 277 19.39 -6.20 -35.96
CA PRO A 277 19.65 -7.45 -35.27
C PRO A 277 21.04 -7.95 -35.70
N ALA A 278 21.88 -8.27 -34.71
CA ALA A 278 23.20 -8.80 -34.95
C ALA A 278 23.11 -9.99 -35.93
N PRO A 279 24.01 -10.08 -36.93
CA PRO A 279 23.99 -11.18 -37.87
C PRO A 279 24.07 -12.51 -37.11
N PRO A 280 23.39 -13.56 -37.60
CA PRO A 280 23.42 -14.87 -36.97
C PRO A 280 24.88 -15.33 -36.90
N VAL A 281 25.30 -15.69 -35.68
CA VAL A 281 26.59 -16.33 -35.46
C VAL A 281 26.43 -17.76 -35.98
N ASP A 282 27.06 -18.04 -37.12
CA ASP A 282 27.12 -19.39 -37.68
C ASP A 282 27.90 -20.29 -36.69
N GLU A 283 27.19 -21.23 -36.03
CA GLU A 283 27.72 -22.17 -35.03
C GLU A 283 28.60 -23.30 -35.63
N GLU A 284 29.15 -23.13 -36.84
CA GLU A 284 30.01 -24.13 -37.47
C GLU A 284 31.40 -23.55 -37.79
N SER A 285 32.27 -23.42 -36.79
CA SER A 285 33.71 -23.56 -37.03
C SER A 285 34.49 -23.92 -35.76
N GLU A 286 35.13 -25.08 -35.87
CA GLU A 286 36.40 -25.46 -35.23
C GLU A 286 36.43 -25.69 -33.72
N PHE A 287 36.10 -26.94 -33.38
CA PHE A 287 36.74 -27.69 -32.29
C PHE A 287 38.25 -27.79 -32.58
N VAL A 288 39.03 -26.80 -32.15
CA VAL A 288 40.49 -26.90 -32.10
C VAL A 288 40.88 -27.55 -30.78
N ASP A 289 41.33 -28.80 -30.91
CA ASP A 289 41.90 -29.63 -29.85
C ASP A 289 43.15 -28.96 -29.28
N SER A 290 43.03 -28.30 -28.12
CA SER A 290 44.18 -27.71 -27.44
C SER A 290 44.94 -28.81 -26.70
N GLN A 291 45.98 -29.34 -27.35
CA GLN A 291 47.04 -30.10 -26.70
C GLN A 291 47.69 -29.24 -25.61
N TYR A 292 47.70 -29.75 -24.38
CA TYR A 292 48.53 -29.23 -23.29
C TYR A 292 49.98 -29.67 -23.52
N PRO A 293 50.98 -28.77 -23.46
CA PRO A 293 52.34 -29.17 -23.17
C PRO A 293 52.50 -29.39 -21.66
N GLU A 294 52.92 -30.59 -21.31
CA GLU A 294 53.57 -30.91 -20.04
C GLU A 294 54.89 -30.15 -19.96
N ASP A 295 55.02 -29.22 -19.02
CA ASP A 295 56.32 -28.73 -18.59
C ASP A 295 56.68 -29.40 -17.27
N SER A 296 57.49 -30.45 -17.42
CA SER A 296 58.36 -31.06 -16.42
C SER A 296 59.77 -30.46 -16.52
N GLU A 297 60.33 -30.18 -15.34
CA GLU A 297 61.74 -29.84 -15.01
C GLU A 297 62.21 -28.38 -15.15
#